data_AF-A0A840R8V2-F1
#
_entry.id   AF-A0A840R8V2-F1
#
_cell.length_a   1.000
_cell.length_b   1.000
_cell.length_c   1.000
_cell.angle_alpha   90.00
_cell.angle_beta   90.00
_cell.angle_gamma   90.00
#
_symmetry.space_group_name_H-M   'P 1'
#
loop_
_entity.id
_entity.type
_entity.pdbx_description
1 polymer ?
#
loop_
_entity_poly.entity_id
_entity_poly.type
_entity_poly.pdbx_seq_one_letter_code
_entity_poly.pdbx_strand_id
1 'polypeptide(L)'
;MQTRTRFRMTDSAAIHKQVLRVPAAIIEHLVQQAREDAAFGIRWLHQGDLARMDSSLQADAERLLGMFVRMNDDGMVTDIGMRQQILH
;
A
#
# COMPACT_ATOMS: atom_id res chain seq x y z
N MET A 1 -14.12 25.47 46.77
CA MET A 1 -13.09 26.29 46.12
C MET A 1 -12.14 25.34 45.39
N GLN A 2 -11.79 25.65 44.15
CA GLN A 2 -11.36 24.72 43.08
C GLN A 2 -9.99 24.04 43.30
N THR A 3 -9.95 22.71 43.13
CA THR A 3 -8.72 21.99 42.73
C THR A 3 -8.84 21.72 41.23
N ARG A 4 -8.32 22.63 40.41
CA ARG A 4 -8.37 22.52 38.94
C ARG A 4 -7.12 21.77 38.48
N THR A 5 -7.25 20.46 38.28
CA THR A 5 -6.22 19.62 37.64
C THR A 5 -5.89 20.21 36.27
N ARG A 6 -4.68 20.76 36.11
CA ARG A 6 -4.15 21.17 34.81
C ARG A 6 -3.78 19.91 34.03
N PHE A 7 -4.71 19.41 33.24
CA PHE A 7 -4.36 18.53 32.11
C PHE A 7 -3.55 19.37 31.11
N ARG A 8 -2.22 19.22 31.12
CA ARG A 8 -1.39 19.60 29.98
C ARG A 8 -1.58 18.51 28.94
N MET A 9 -2.42 18.80 27.95
CA MET A 9 -2.54 18.01 26.73
C MET A 9 -1.21 18.21 25.97
N THR A 10 -0.20 17.43 26.30
CA THR A 10 1.04 17.36 25.50
C THR A 10 0.70 16.71 24.18
N ASP A 11 0.93 17.46 23.10
CA ASP A 11 1.09 17.00 21.71
C ASP A 11 0.51 15.60 21.46
N SER A 12 -0.78 15.55 21.13
CA SER A 12 -1.27 14.47 20.26
C SER A 12 -0.49 14.63 18.97
N ALA A 13 0.61 13.88 18.85
CA ALA A 13 1.36 13.69 17.63
C ALA A 13 0.36 13.62 16.49
N ALA A 14 0.40 14.60 15.60
CA ALA A 14 -0.38 14.57 14.38
C ALA A 14 0.02 13.28 13.66
N ILE A 15 -0.78 12.23 13.80
CA ILE A 15 -0.62 11.00 13.03
C ILE A 15 -0.93 11.42 11.60
N HIS A 16 0.11 11.86 10.90
CA HIS A 16 0.05 12.19 9.49
C HIS A 16 -0.10 10.85 8.76
N LYS A 17 -1.34 10.35 8.69
CA LYS A 17 -1.67 9.19 7.87
C LYS A 17 -1.40 9.59 6.43
N GLN A 18 -0.22 9.27 5.93
CA GLN A 18 0.07 9.37 4.51
C GLN A 18 -0.87 8.40 3.80
N VAL A 19 -1.88 8.94 3.12
CA VAL A 19 -2.78 8.15 2.29
C VAL A 19 -2.02 7.81 1.01
N LEU A 20 -1.62 6.54 0.88
CA LEU A 20 -1.04 6.03 -0.35
C LEU A 20 -2.12 6.08 -1.44
N ARG A 21 -2.01 7.03 -2.38
CA ARG A 21 -2.92 7.10 -3.52
C ARG A 21 -2.43 6.10 -4.58
N VAL A 22 -3.08 4.95 -4.63
CA VAL A 22 -2.79 3.90 -5.61
C VAL A 22 -3.92 3.86 -6.65
N PRO A 23 -3.63 4.04 -7.95
CA PRO A 23 -4.60 3.78 -9.01
C PRO A 23 -5.10 2.33 -8.96
N ALA A 24 -6.42 2.12 -9.01
CA ALA A 24 -7.04 0.80 -8.95
C ALA A 24 -6.49 -0.16 -10.02
N ALA A 25 -6.22 0.34 -11.23
CA ALA A 25 -5.67 -0.44 -12.32
C ALA A 25 -4.29 -1.06 -12.01
N ILE A 26 -3.48 -0.45 -11.13
CA ILE A 26 -2.20 -1.03 -10.70
C ILE A 26 -2.45 -2.24 -9.80
N ILE A 27 -3.41 -2.14 -8.89
CA ILE A 27 -3.81 -3.24 -8.00
C ILE A 27 -4.37 -4.39 -8.82
N GLU A 28 -5.27 -4.08 -9.77
CA GLU A 28 -5.88 -5.06 -10.66
C GLU A 28 -4.83 -5.82 -11.49
N HIS A 29 -3.82 -5.12 -12.02
CA HIS A 29 -2.72 -5.77 -12.75
C HIS A 29 -1.98 -6.79 -11.87
N LEU A 30 -1.63 -6.42 -10.63
CA LEU A 30 -0.92 -7.32 -9.71
C LEU A 30 -1.77 -8.52 -9.29
N VAL A 31 -3.07 -8.31 -9.06
CA VAL A 31 -4.02 -9.38 -8.75
C VAL A 31 -4.19 -10.32 -9.93
N GLN A 32 -4.30 -9.79 -11.16
CA GLN A 32 -4.45 -10.58 -12.38
C GLN A 32 -3.22 -11.46 -12.62
N GLN A 33 -2.01 -10.91 -12.47
CA GLN A 33 -0.78 -11.72 -12.56
C GLN A 33 -0.73 -12.82 -11.50
N ALA A 34 -1.08 -12.51 -10.25
CA ALA A 34 -1.08 -13.53 -9.18
C ALA A 34 -2.08 -14.67 -9.45
N ARG A 35 -3.22 -14.36 -10.09
CA ARG A 35 -4.19 -15.38 -10.55
C ARG A 35 -3.63 -16.24 -11.68
N GLU A 36 -2.92 -15.65 -12.64
CA GLU A 36 -2.27 -16.38 -13.73
C GLU A 36 -1.17 -17.32 -13.23
N ASP A 37 -0.40 -16.87 -12.23
CA ASP A 37 0.68 -17.66 -11.60
C ASP A 37 0.16 -18.67 -10.57
N ALA A 38 -1.15 -18.67 -10.24
CA ALA A 38 -1.76 -19.42 -9.14
C ALA A 38 -1.02 -19.27 -7.80
N ALA A 39 -0.42 -18.10 -7.57
CA ALA A 39 0.46 -17.81 -6.44
C ALA A 39 -0.13 -16.67 -5.61
N PHE A 40 -1.05 -17.01 -4.70
CA PHE A 40 -1.61 -16.07 -3.75
C PHE A 40 -0.67 -15.84 -2.55
N GLY A 41 -0.68 -14.63 -1.99
CA GLY A 41 0.28 -14.19 -0.97
C GLY A 41 0.64 -12.71 -1.12
N ILE A 42 1.89 -12.35 -0.88
CA ILE A 42 2.39 -10.98 -1.07
C ILE A 42 2.99 -10.85 -2.48
N ARG A 43 2.36 -10.02 -3.32
CA ARG A 43 2.91 -9.64 -4.63
C ARG A 43 3.48 -8.23 -4.57
N TRP A 44 4.72 -8.09 -4.99
CA TRP A 44 5.41 -6.80 -5.05
C TRP A 44 5.32 -6.23 -6.45
N LEU A 45 5.16 -4.90 -6.55
CA LEU A 45 5.32 -4.18 -7.80
C LEU A 45 6.81 -4.07 -8.13
N HIS A 46 7.23 -4.77 -9.17
CA HIS A 46 8.61 -4.76 -9.66
C HIS A 46 8.73 -4.00 -10.98
N GLN A 47 9.96 -3.59 -11.31
CA GLN A 47 10.25 -2.88 -12.56
C GLN A 47 9.86 -3.70 -13.81
N GLY A 48 9.88 -5.03 -13.74
CA GLY A 48 9.41 -5.90 -14.83
C GLY A 48 7.92 -5.77 -15.12
N ASP A 49 7.11 -5.40 -14.11
CA ASP A 49 5.66 -5.24 -14.27
C ASP A 49 5.33 -3.96 -15.04
N LEU A 50 6.12 -2.89 -14.85
CA LEU A 50 5.95 -1.61 -15.54
C LEU A 50 5.98 -1.77 -17.07
N ALA A 51 6.87 -2.64 -17.57
CA ALA A 51 6.99 -2.92 -19.00
C ALA A 51 5.75 -3.61 -19.59
N ARG A 52 4.96 -4.28 -18.75
CA ARG A 52 3.71 -4.99 -19.13
C ARG A 52 2.46 -4.16 -18.83
N MET A 53 2.61 -2.99 -18.23
CA MET A 53 1.52 -2.06 -17.93
C MET A 53 1.27 -1.07 -19.05
N ASP A 54 0.04 -0.55 -19.07
CA ASP A 54 -0.33 0.56 -19.95
C ASP A 54 0.55 1.80 -19.67
N SER A 55 0.99 2.46 -20.74
CA SER A 55 1.85 3.64 -20.68
C SER A 55 1.31 4.77 -19.80
N SER A 56 -0.02 4.90 -19.69
CA SER A 56 -0.67 5.91 -18.84
C SER A 56 -0.47 5.66 -17.34
N LEU A 57 -0.20 4.41 -16.94
CA LEU A 57 0.01 4.00 -15.56
C LEU A 57 1.48 3.90 -15.18
N GLN A 58 2.40 3.89 -16.17
CA GLN A 58 3.83 3.67 -15.92
C GLN A 58 4.42 4.73 -14.98
N ALA A 59 4.12 6.01 -15.18
CA ALA A 59 4.65 7.08 -14.33
C ALA A 59 4.20 6.96 -12.85
N ASP A 60 2.98 6.47 -12.61
CA ASP A 60 2.48 6.24 -11.26
C ASP A 60 3.03 4.92 -10.68
N ALA A 61 3.14 3.88 -11.50
CA ALA A 61 3.75 2.61 -11.11
C ALA A 61 5.23 2.75 -10.75
N GLU A 62 5.99 3.60 -11.46
CA GLU A 62 7.37 3.95 -11.15
C GLU A 62 7.52 4.56 -9.74
N ARG A 63 6.61 5.47 -9.37
CA ARG A 63 6.60 6.08 -8.02
C ARG A 63 6.23 5.10 -6.92
N LEU A 64 5.50 4.05 -7.28
CA LEU A 64 5.01 3.01 -6.39
C LEU A 64 5.90 1.75 -6.42
N LEU A 65 7.08 1.78 -7.05
CA LEU A 65 8.00 0.65 -7.04
C LEU A 65 8.32 0.22 -5.60
N GLY A 66 8.20 -1.08 -5.33
CA GLY A 66 8.29 -1.62 -3.98
C GLY A 66 7.00 -1.49 -3.16
N MET A 67 5.88 -1.11 -3.78
CA MET A 67 4.54 -1.38 -3.26
C MET A 67 4.28 -2.88 -3.23
N PHE A 68 3.46 -3.34 -2.30
CA PHE A 68 2.93 -4.70 -2.27
C PHE A 68 1.41 -4.70 -2.21
N VAL A 69 0.84 -5.79 -2.73
CA VAL A 69 -0.54 -6.19 -2.51
C VAL A 69 -0.50 -7.56 -1.84
N ARG A 70 -1.12 -7.68 -0.67
CA ARG A 70 -1.29 -8.96 0.03
C ARG A 70 -2.67 -9.52 -0.30
N MET A 71 -2.70 -10.77 -0.73
CA MET A 71 -3.92 -11.51 -1.01
C MET A 71 -4.04 -12.70 -0.06
N ASN A 72 -5.28 -13.06 0.30
CA ASN A 72 -5.57 -14.33 0.96
C ASN A 72 -5.65 -15.47 -0.09
N ASP A 73 -5.87 -16.69 0.39
CA ASP A 73 -5.94 -17.89 -0.47
C ASP A 73 -7.13 -17.88 -1.45
N ASP A 74 -8.15 -17.04 -1.19
CA ASP A 74 -9.29 -16.81 -2.10
C ASP A 74 -8.99 -15.73 -3.17
N GLY A 75 -7.79 -15.16 -3.17
CA GLY A 75 -7.40 -14.08 -4.08
C GLY A 75 -8.03 -12.73 -3.75
N MET A 76 -8.57 -12.54 -2.54
CA MET A 76 -9.03 -11.24 -2.05
C MET A 76 -7.88 -10.42 -1.52
N VAL A 77 -7.83 -9.14 -1.90
CA VAL A 77 -6.83 -8.18 -1.38
C VAL A 77 -7.14 -7.89 0.09
N THR A 78 -6.17 -8.17 0.96
CA THR A 78 -6.26 -7.98 2.41
C THR A 78 -5.44 -6.79 2.90
N ASP A 79 -4.38 -6.42 2.17
CA ASP A 79 -3.51 -5.31 2.53
C ASP A 79 -2.79 -4.73 1.30
N ILE A 80 -2.48 -3.44 1.35
CA ILE A 80 -1.72 -2.72 0.33
C ILE A 80 -0.79 -1.75 1.05
N GLY A 81 0.49 -1.77 0.71
CA GLY A 81 1.45 -0.88 1.34
C GLY A 81 2.77 -0.78 0.60
N MET A 82 3.72 -0.07 1.20
CA MET A 82 5.08 0.10 0.69
C MET A 82 6.06 -0.74 1.51
N ARG A 83 7.16 -1.18 0.88
CA ARG A 83 8.24 -1.92 1.56
C ARG A 83 8.72 -1.25 2.85
N GLN A 84 8.77 0.08 2.86
CA GLN A 84 9.20 0.89 4.00
C GLN A 84 8.29 0.71 5.23
N GLN A 85 7.05 0.25 5.06
CA GLN A 85 6.08 0.09 6.15
C GLN A 85 6.17 -1.28 6.85
N ILE A 86 6.89 -2.26 6.29
CA ILE A 86 7.03 -3.61 6.89
C ILE A 86 8.24 -3.68 7.85
N LEU A 87 9.19 -2.76 7.71
CA LEU A 87 10.45 -2.75 8.47
C LEU A 87 10.40 -1.89 9.75
N HIS A 88 9.24 -1.30 10.06
CA HIS A 88 8.95 -0.52 11.26
C HIS A 88 7.90 -1.23 12.10
#